data_AF-A0A6P3FTU3-F1
#
_entry.id   AF-A0A6P3FTU3-F1
#
_cell.length_a   1.000
_cell.length_b   1.000
_cell.length_c   1.000
_cell.angle_alpha   90.00
_cell.angle_beta   90.00
_cell.angle_gamma   90.00
#
_symmetry.space_group_name_H-M   'P 1'
#
loop_
_entity.id
_entity.type
_entity.pdbx_description
1 polymer ?
#
loop_
_entity_poly.entity_id
_entity_poly.type
_entity_poly.pdbx_seq_one_letter_code
_entity_poly.pdbx_strand_id
1 'polypeptide(L)'
;MSTETTTLVSLTEAMKRVGHKLQALEAQFRELDITKDNLTQKFKNHSKTLASQAQQDELWMAVLALKFTSMELNILYSYVIEVLTCLHTRVLEKLPDLVRGLPTFTSVLRRKAKNQRIRVAWESVLEESGLQEGDIAALSVFFIVHSSSAEHYAATARRMYVRDATFLITSMVKHCALREGLLRAVQVIDKGKAARTPEAGPSSLKELLPSVRNEPV
;
A
#
# COMPACT_ATOMS: atom_id res chain seq x y z
N MET A 1 -13.40 -83.08 26.51
CA MET A 1 -12.94 -82.35 25.31
C MET A 1 -13.89 -81.24 24.83
N SER A 2 -15.16 -81.15 25.26
CA SER A 2 -16.10 -80.11 24.78
C SER A 2 -15.94 -78.73 25.45
N THR A 3 -15.47 -78.67 26.69
CA THR A 3 -15.33 -77.44 27.47
C THR A 3 -14.17 -76.56 26.99
N GLU A 4 -13.03 -77.16 26.63
CA GLU A 4 -11.85 -76.47 26.10
C GLU A 4 -12.10 -75.83 24.73
N THR A 5 -12.85 -76.51 23.86
CA THR A 5 -13.27 -75.95 22.56
C THR A 5 -14.20 -74.76 22.74
N THR A 6 -15.04 -74.76 23.78
CA THR A 6 -15.99 -73.66 24.04
C THR A 6 -15.30 -72.42 24.62
N THR A 7 -14.28 -72.60 25.47
CA THR A 7 -13.48 -71.49 26.01
C THR A 7 -12.56 -70.86 24.97
N LEU A 8 -11.98 -71.65 24.06
CA LEU A 8 -11.17 -71.14 22.95
C LEU A 8 -11.99 -70.30 21.95
N VAL A 9 -13.23 -70.70 21.66
CA VAL A 9 -14.16 -69.92 20.83
C VAL A 9 -14.48 -68.57 21.49
N SER A 10 -14.81 -68.57 22.78
CA SER A 10 -15.08 -67.34 23.55
C SER A 10 -13.89 -66.38 23.59
N LEU A 11 -12.67 -66.90 23.76
CA LEU A 11 -11.44 -66.10 23.71
C LEU A 11 -11.22 -65.46 22.33
N THR A 12 -11.47 -66.23 21.27
CA THR A 12 -11.30 -65.75 19.89
C THR A 12 -12.28 -64.63 19.55
N GLU A 13 -13.53 -64.74 20.00
CA GLU A 13 -14.53 -63.68 19.86
C GLU A 13 -14.16 -62.43 20.66
N ALA A 14 -13.67 -62.60 21.89
CA ALA A 14 -13.18 -61.49 22.70
C ALA A 14 -12.01 -60.75 22.03
N MET A 15 -11.05 -61.49 21.45
CA MET A 15 -9.94 -60.90 20.69
C MET A 15 -10.43 -60.12 19.47
N LYS A 16 -11.38 -60.66 18.69
CA LYS A 16 -11.98 -59.94 17.56
C LYS A 16 -12.66 -58.64 18.00
N ARG A 17 -13.43 -58.69 19.10
CA ARG A 17 -14.10 -57.51 19.67
C ARG A 17 -13.10 -56.44 20.11
N VAL A 18 -11.99 -56.85 20.74
CA VAL A 18 -10.91 -55.93 21.11
C VAL A 18 -10.25 -55.33 19.86
N GLY A 19 -9.96 -56.15 18.84
CA GLY A 19 -9.41 -55.67 17.57
C GLY A 19 -10.28 -54.61 16.88
N HIS A 20 -11.60 -54.85 16.80
CA HIS A 20 -12.53 -53.87 16.23
C HIS A 20 -12.60 -52.58 17.03
N LYS A 21 -12.55 -52.66 18.37
CA LYS A 21 -12.50 -51.47 19.23
C LYS A 21 -11.20 -50.67 19.03
N LEU A 22 -10.07 -51.36 18.87
CA LEU A 22 -8.78 -50.73 18.65
C LEU A 22 -8.74 -50.02 17.29
N GLN A 23 -9.29 -50.64 16.25
CA GLN A 23 -9.41 -50.03 14.93
C GLN A 23 -10.36 -48.82 14.93
N ALA A 24 -11.48 -48.90 15.65
CA ALA A 24 -12.39 -47.77 15.81
C ALA A 24 -11.70 -46.60 16.54
N LEU A 25 -10.92 -46.90 17.59
CA LEU A 25 -10.16 -45.91 18.33
C LEU A 25 -9.06 -45.27 17.47
N GLU A 26 -8.37 -46.06 16.64
CA GLU A 26 -7.37 -45.55 15.69
C GLU A 26 -8.01 -44.59 14.67
N ALA A 27 -9.18 -44.94 14.14
CA ALA A 27 -9.92 -44.06 13.23
C ALA A 27 -10.30 -42.73 13.91
N GLN A 28 -10.74 -42.76 15.17
CA GLN A 28 -11.04 -41.56 15.95
C GLN A 28 -9.80 -40.70 16.21
N PHE A 29 -8.65 -41.30 16.52
CA PHE A 29 -7.40 -40.55 16.68
C PHE A 29 -6.96 -39.89 15.37
N ARG A 30 -7.08 -40.59 14.23
CA ARG A 30 -6.79 -40.01 12.91
C ARG A 30 -7.70 -38.83 12.59
N GLU A 31 -9.00 -38.94 12.88
CA GLU A 31 -9.95 -37.83 12.70
C GLU A 31 -9.63 -36.64 13.61
N LEU A 32 -9.22 -36.91 14.85
CA LEU A 32 -8.81 -35.88 15.79
C LEU A 32 -7.54 -35.15 15.31
N ASP A 33 -6.55 -35.87 14.79
CA ASP A 33 -5.34 -35.29 14.23
C ASP A 33 -5.64 -34.39 13.02
N ILE A 34 -6.49 -34.85 12.09
CA ILE A 34 -6.95 -34.04 10.95
C ILE A 34 -7.65 -32.76 11.44
N THR A 35 -8.51 -32.89 12.45
CA THR A 35 -9.23 -31.75 13.03
C THR A 35 -8.29 -30.75 13.70
N LYS A 36 -7.31 -31.26 14.45
CA LYS A 36 -6.25 -30.46 15.09
C LYS A 36 -5.43 -29.69 14.05
N ASP A 37 -5.02 -30.32 12.95
CA ASP A 37 -4.25 -29.67 11.90
C ASP A 37 -5.06 -28.57 11.22
N ASN A 38 -6.32 -28.85 10.90
CA ASN A 38 -7.25 -27.87 10.34
C ASN A 38 -7.45 -26.66 11.27
N LEU A 39 -7.66 -26.90 12.57
CA LEU A 39 -7.78 -25.83 13.57
C LEU A 39 -6.49 -25.02 13.66
N THR A 40 -5.34 -25.68 13.71
CA THR A 40 -4.03 -25.03 13.76
C THR A 40 -3.82 -24.11 12.57
N GLN A 41 -4.18 -24.55 11.36
CA GLN A 41 -4.08 -23.73 10.16
C GLN A 41 -5.03 -22.53 10.21
N LYS A 42 -6.28 -22.72 10.66
CA LYS A 42 -7.24 -21.62 10.83
C LYS A 42 -6.74 -20.58 11.84
N PHE A 43 -6.21 -21.01 12.99
CA PHE A 43 -5.63 -20.10 13.99
C PHE A 43 -4.44 -19.33 13.45
N LYS A 44 -3.53 -19.97 12.70
CA LYS A 44 -2.41 -19.29 12.06
C LYS A 44 -2.88 -18.21 11.08
N ASN A 45 -3.90 -18.49 10.28
CA ASN A 45 -4.44 -17.52 9.33
C ASN A 45 -5.10 -16.34 10.05
N HIS A 46 -5.94 -16.62 11.06
CA HIS A 46 -6.58 -15.56 11.85
C HIS A 46 -5.57 -14.71 12.61
N SER A 47 -4.52 -15.32 13.16
CA SER A 47 -3.43 -14.59 13.84
C SER A 47 -2.73 -13.60 12.91
N LYS A 48 -2.43 -14.01 11.66
CA LYS A 48 -1.86 -13.11 10.65
C LYS A 48 -2.80 -11.96 10.30
N THR A 49 -4.09 -12.26 10.10
CA THR A 49 -5.10 -11.23 9.81
C THR A 49 -5.21 -10.24 10.96
N LEU A 50 -5.28 -10.72 12.20
CA LEU A 50 -5.39 -9.86 13.39
C LEU A 50 -4.16 -8.97 13.57
N ALA A 51 -2.95 -9.51 13.35
CA ALA A 51 -1.72 -8.71 13.37
C ALA A 51 -1.74 -7.61 12.31
N SER A 52 -2.19 -7.92 11.08
CA SER A 52 -2.31 -6.91 10.02
C SER A 52 -3.35 -5.84 10.33
N GLN A 53 -4.47 -6.22 10.95
CA GLN A 53 -5.51 -5.28 11.37
C GLN A 53 -4.98 -4.35 12.47
N ALA A 54 -4.29 -4.90 13.48
CA ALA A 54 -3.71 -4.10 14.55
C ALA A 54 -2.71 -3.05 14.02
N GLN A 55 -1.89 -3.41 13.03
CA GLN A 55 -0.97 -2.47 12.37
C GLN A 55 -1.72 -1.38 11.61
N GLN A 56 -2.83 -1.71 10.94
CA GLN A 56 -3.67 -0.72 10.28
C GLN A 56 -4.34 0.21 11.29
N ASP A 57 -4.91 -0.33 12.36
CA ASP A 57 -5.56 0.44 13.42
C ASP A 57 -4.57 1.40 14.09
N GLU A 58 -3.33 0.97 14.34
CA GLU A 58 -2.27 1.83 14.86
C GLU A 58 -1.98 3.02 13.93
N LEU A 59 -1.90 2.77 12.62
CA LEU A 59 -1.73 3.82 11.61
C LEU A 59 -2.92 4.80 11.58
N TRP A 60 -4.16 4.29 11.61
CA TRP A 60 -5.36 5.12 11.67
C TRP A 60 -5.37 6.00 12.92
N MET A 61 -5.08 5.42 14.08
CA MET A 61 -5.00 6.15 15.34
C MET A 61 -3.87 7.18 15.33
N ALA A 62 -2.73 6.86 14.73
CA ALA A 62 -1.62 7.79 14.60
C ALA A 62 -1.98 9.02 13.74
N VAL A 63 -2.71 8.83 12.64
CA VAL A 63 -3.19 9.93 11.80
C VAL A 63 -4.22 10.78 12.55
N LEU A 64 -5.18 10.15 13.23
CA LEU A 64 -6.20 10.86 14.02
C LEU A 64 -5.60 11.65 15.20
N ALA A 65 -4.48 11.18 15.76
CA ALA A 65 -3.82 11.81 16.89
C ALA A 65 -2.93 13.01 16.48
N LEU A 66 -2.77 13.29 15.18
CA LEU A 66 -1.99 14.42 14.70
C LEU A 66 -2.62 15.74 15.16
N LYS A 67 -1.80 16.61 15.75
CA LYS A 67 -2.21 17.93 16.24
C LYS A 67 -1.62 19.04 15.39
N PHE A 68 -1.86 18.97 14.08
CA PHE A 68 -1.49 20.04 13.17
C PHE A 68 -2.46 21.21 13.29
N THR A 69 -1.93 22.43 13.16
CA THR A 69 -2.75 23.58 12.81
C THR A 69 -3.42 23.35 11.45
N SER A 70 -4.54 24.02 11.18
CA SER A 70 -5.21 23.96 9.87
C SER A 70 -4.23 24.26 8.72
N MET A 71 -3.35 25.24 8.91
CA MET A 71 -2.32 25.63 7.94
C MET A 71 -1.32 24.51 7.64
N GLU A 72 -0.74 23.91 8.69
CA GLU A 72 0.21 22.79 8.56
C GLU A 72 -0.46 21.58 7.91
N LEU A 73 -1.70 21.29 8.31
CA LEU A 73 -2.49 20.20 7.75
C LEU A 73 -2.72 20.40 6.25
N ASN A 74 -3.15 21.60 5.83
CA ASN A 74 -3.40 21.91 4.42
C ASN A 74 -2.13 21.76 3.57
N ILE A 75 -0.97 22.15 4.09
CA ILE A 75 0.31 21.99 3.38
C ILE A 75 0.64 20.52 3.17
N LEU A 76 0.56 19.69 4.22
CA LEU A 76 0.85 18.26 4.12
C LEU A 76 -0.17 17.55 3.23
N TYR A 77 -1.45 17.85 3.41
CA TYR A 77 -2.54 17.32 2.59
C TYR A 77 -2.34 17.62 1.10
N SER A 78 -1.83 18.81 0.78
CA SER A 78 -1.50 19.19 -0.60
C SER A 78 -0.36 18.36 -1.18
N TYR A 79 0.68 18.04 -0.41
CA TYR A 79 1.71 17.08 -0.86
C TYR A 79 1.12 15.70 -1.11
N VAL A 80 0.24 15.23 -0.22
CA VAL A 80 -0.42 13.92 -0.37
C VAL A 80 -1.25 13.89 -1.65
N ILE A 81 -2.14 14.87 -1.88
CA ILE A 81 -2.94 14.96 -3.11
C ILE A 81 -2.03 14.95 -4.34
N GLU A 82 -1.01 15.81 -4.38
CA GLU A 82 -0.16 15.91 -5.56
C GLU A 82 0.57 14.60 -5.86
N VAL A 83 1.00 13.85 -4.85
CA VAL A 83 1.63 12.54 -5.04
C VAL A 83 0.64 11.52 -5.57
N LEU A 84 -0.56 11.42 -4.98
CA LEU A 84 -1.58 10.48 -5.46
C LEU A 84 -1.99 10.78 -6.91
N THR A 85 -2.12 12.07 -7.25
CA THR A 85 -2.37 12.51 -8.64
C THR A 85 -1.20 12.21 -9.56
N CYS A 86 0.04 12.44 -9.12
CA CYS A 86 1.25 12.14 -9.89
C CYS A 86 1.34 10.64 -10.22
N LEU A 87 1.13 9.78 -9.22
CA LEU A 87 1.13 8.33 -9.39
C LEU A 87 0.03 7.88 -10.35
N HIS A 88 -1.19 8.39 -10.19
CA HIS A 88 -2.30 8.08 -11.09
C HIS A 88 -1.96 8.46 -12.53
N THR A 89 -1.44 9.68 -12.75
CA THR A 89 -1.06 10.18 -14.08
C THR A 89 0.02 9.30 -14.71
N ARG A 90 1.08 8.96 -13.97
CA ARG A 90 2.17 8.10 -14.48
C ARG A 90 1.72 6.68 -14.83
N VAL A 91 0.77 6.12 -14.08
CA VAL A 91 0.17 4.82 -14.42
C VAL A 91 -0.61 4.93 -15.74
N LEU A 92 -1.34 6.02 -15.95
CA LEU A 92 -2.06 6.25 -17.20
C LEU A 92 -1.13 6.46 -18.39
N GLU A 93 0.01 7.14 -18.20
CA GLU A 93 1.05 7.29 -19.23
C GLU A 93 1.61 5.95 -19.68
N LYS A 94 1.77 4.98 -18.76
CA LYS A 94 2.21 3.61 -19.09
C LYS A 94 1.11 2.72 -19.68
N LEU A 95 -0.16 3.07 -19.47
CA LEU A 95 -1.33 2.27 -19.89
C LEU A 95 -2.37 3.17 -20.60
N PRO A 96 -2.02 3.78 -21.75
CA PRO A 96 -2.89 4.76 -22.43
C PRO A 96 -4.20 4.13 -22.92
N ASP A 97 -4.20 2.81 -23.20
CA ASP A 97 -5.39 2.05 -23.59
C ASP A 97 -6.42 1.89 -22.46
N LEU A 98 -5.99 2.03 -21.19
CA LEU A 98 -6.83 1.81 -20.01
C LEU A 98 -7.30 3.10 -19.33
N VAL A 99 -7.04 4.28 -19.90
CA VAL A 99 -7.42 5.58 -19.33
C VAL A 99 -8.89 5.66 -18.95
N ARG A 100 -9.80 5.23 -19.84
CA ARG A 100 -11.26 5.20 -19.57
C ARG A 100 -11.63 4.21 -18.46
N GLY A 101 -10.84 3.15 -18.30
CA GLY A 101 -11.03 2.15 -17.26
C GLY A 101 -10.43 2.54 -15.91
N LEU A 102 -9.59 3.58 -15.88
CA LEU A 102 -8.84 4.00 -14.70
C LEU A 102 -9.07 5.49 -14.39
N PRO A 103 -10.33 5.93 -14.18
CA PRO A 103 -10.64 7.35 -14.02
C PRO A 103 -10.05 7.98 -12.75
N THR A 104 -9.70 7.18 -11.74
CA THR A 104 -9.20 7.67 -10.45
C THR A 104 -8.06 6.82 -9.90
N PHE A 105 -7.27 7.40 -8.99
CA PHE A 105 -6.28 6.66 -8.20
C PHE A 105 -6.88 5.40 -7.53
N THR A 106 -8.06 5.53 -6.92
CA THR A 106 -8.78 4.40 -6.31
C THR A 106 -9.10 3.28 -7.30
N SER A 107 -9.42 3.62 -8.56
CA SER A 107 -9.67 2.62 -9.59
C SER A 107 -8.42 1.81 -9.94
N VAL A 108 -7.23 2.42 -9.91
CA VAL A 108 -5.94 1.73 -10.04
C VAL A 108 -5.74 0.75 -8.89
N LEU A 109 -5.90 1.21 -7.64
CA LEU A 109 -5.74 0.36 -6.46
C LEU A 109 -6.70 -0.83 -6.42
N ARG A 110 -7.95 -0.65 -6.87
CA ARG A 110 -8.93 -1.74 -6.92
C ARG A 110 -8.61 -2.75 -8.02
N ARG A 111 -8.13 -2.29 -9.18
CA ARG A 111 -7.94 -3.14 -10.36
C ARG A 111 -6.57 -3.83 -10.40
N LYS A 112 -5.53 -3.29 -9.74
CA LYS A 112 -4.18 -3.92 -9.68
C LYS A 112 -4.18 -5.33 -9.08
N ALA A 113 -5.13 -5.63 -8.18
CA ALA A 113 -5.27 -6.95 -7.60
C ALA A 113 -5.71 -8.01 -8.64
N LYS A 114 -6.47 -7.60 -9.67
CA LYS A 114 -7.09 -8.51 -10.65
C LYS A 114 -6.46 -8.45 -12.04
N ASN A 115 -5.74 -7.38 -12.35
CA ASN A 115 -5.16 -7.16 -13.68
C ASN A 115 -3.64 -7.02 -13.58
N GLN A 116 -2.93 -7.96 -14.23
CA GLN A 116 -1.47 -8.02 -14.18
C GLN A 116 -0.79 -6.83 -14.85
N ARG A 117 -1.32 -6.30 -15.95
CA ARG A 117 -0.75 -5.12 -16.63
C ARG A 117 -0.80 -3.90 -15.73
N ILE A 118 -1.93 -3.70 -15.03
CA ILE A 118 -2.09 -2.62 -14.05
C ILE A 118 -1.12 -2.81 -12.88
N ARG A 119 -0.96 -4.04 -12.40
CA ARG A 119 -0.03 -4.35 -11.30
C ARG A 119 1.42 -4.01 -11.66
N VAL A 120 1.90 -4.47 -12.82
CA VAL A 120 3.27 -4.22 -13.28
C VAL A 120 3.52 -2.73 -13.50
N ALA A 121 2.59 -2.02 -14.14
CA ALA A 121 2.71 -0.57 -14.33
C ALA A 121 2.73 0.17 -12.99
N TRP A 122 1.88 -0.23 -12.05
CA TRP A 122 1.81 0.32 -10.70
C TRP A 122 3.13 0.11 -9.92
N GLU A 123 3.64 -1.12 -9.89
CA GLU A 123 4.92 -1.44 -9.23
C GLU A 123 6.09 -0.66 -9.83
N SER A 124 6.16 -0.57 -11.16
CA SER A 124 7.17 0.24 -11.87
C SER A 124 7.07 1.73 -11.52
N VAL A 125 5.86 2.30 -11.44
CA VAL A 125 5.67 3.72 -11.07
C VAL A 125 6.06 3.97 -9.61
N LEU A 126 5.78 3.03 -8.71
CA LEU A 126 6.20 3.12 -7.31
C LEU A 126 7.72 3.10 -7.18
N GLU A 127 8.38 2.17 -7.87
CA GLU A 127 9.84 2.06 -7.89
C GLU A 127 10.50 3.33 -8.45
N GLU A 128 10.03 3.83 -9.60
CA GLU A 128 10.50 5.08 -10.21
C GLU A 128 10.29 6.31 -9.31
N SER A 129 9.29 6.25 -8.43
CA SER A 129 8.99 7.32 -7.47
C SER A 129 9.67 7.11 -6.11
N GLY A 130 10.40 6.00 -5.92
CA GLY A 130 11.01 5.65 -4.64
C GLY A 130 9.99 5.40 -3.51
N LEU A 131 8.77 4.98 -3.85
CA LEU A 131 7.67 4.71 -2.94
C LEU A 131 7.42 3.20 -2.80
N GLN A 132 6.93 2.79 -1.64
CA GLN A 132 6.49 1.43 -1.36
C GLN A 132 4.97 1.38 -1.10
N GLU A 133 4.38 0.18 -1.20
CA GLU A 133 2.95 -0.02 -0.89
C GLU A 133 2.57 0.49 0.51
N GLY A 134 3.47 0.34 1.50
CA GLY A 134 3.27 0.86 2.85
C GLY A 134 3.16 2.38 2.90
N ASP A 135 3.94 3.10 2.09
CA ASP A 135 3.84 4.56 1.98
C ASP A 135 2.49 4.95 1.40
N ILE A 136 2.03 4.24 0.37
CA ILE A 136 0.74 4.50 -0.26
C ILE A 136 -0.42 4.24 0.71
N ALA A 137 -0.32 3.19 1.53
CA ALA A 137 -1.31 2.95 2.58
C ALA A 137 -1.35 4.12 3.57
N ALA A 138 -0.19 4.58 4.06
CA ALA A 138 -0.10 5.73 4.97
C ALA A 138 -0.67 7.02 4.35
N LEU A 139 -0.29 7.33 3.12
CA LEU A 139 -0.77 8.50 2.38
C LEU A 139 -2.28 8.42 2.10
N SER A 140 -2.81 7.22 1.81
CA SER A 140 -4.24 7.01 1.59
C SER A 140 -5.04 7.20 2.87
N VAL A 141 -4.56 6.69 4.01
CA VAL A 141 -5.21 6.92 5.32
C VAL A 141 -5.20 8.40 5.65
N PHE A 142 -4.06 9.08 5.49
CA PHE A 142 -3.95 10.52 5.70
C PHE A 142 -4.95 11.31 4.83
N PHE A 143 -5.02 10.99 3.53
CA PHE A 143 -5.98 11.59 2.61
C PHE A 143 -7.41 11.38 3.08
N ILE A 144 -7.80 10.16 3.43
CA ILE A 144 -9.18 9.83 3.83
C ILE A 144 -9.55 10.60 5.10
N VAL A 145 -8.72 10.56 6.14
CA VAL A 145 -8.99 11.18 7.44
C VAL A 145 -9.17 12.69 7.32
N HIS A 146 -8.39 13.35 6.48
CA HIS A 146 -8.38 14.81 6.39
C HIS A 146 -9.13 15.37 5.17
N SER A 147 -9.74 14.53 4.34
CA SER A 147 -10.39 14.95 3.09
C SER A 147 -11.55 15.93 3.27
N SER A 148 -12.24 15.89 4.41
CA SER A 148 -13.37 16.79 4.72
C SER A 148 -12.96 18.11 5.37
N SER A 149 -11.72 18.22 5.86
CA SER A 149 -11.26 19.34 6.70
C SER A 149 -10.06 20.09 6.13
N ALA A 150 -9.36 19.52 5.16
CA ALA A 150 -8.16 20.10 4.57
C ALA A 150 -8.42 20.68 3.18
N GLU A 151 -7.78 21.81 2.91
CA GLU A 151 -7.81 22.49 1.61
C GLU A 151 -6.52 22.25 0.83
N HIS A 152 -6.63 22.24 -0.50
CA HIS A 152 -5.46 22.13 -1.37
C HIS A 152 -4.82 23.51 -1.61
N TYR A 153 -3.52 23.61 -1.32
CA TYR A 153 -2.68 24.76 -1.60
C TYR A 153 -1.72 24.48 -2.75
N ALA A 154 -1.76 25.39 -3.72
CA ALA A 154 -0.78 25.45 -4.79
C ALA A 154 0.64 25.60 -4.23
N ALA A 155 1.63 25.13 -4.97
CA ALA A 155 3.01 25.08 -4.52
C ALA A 155 3.62 26.43 -4.15
N THR A 156 3.19 27.51 -4.80
CA THR A 156 3.60 28.88 -4.48
C THR A 156 3.12 29.28 -3.09
N ALA A 157 1.88 28.95 -2.73
CA ALA A 157 1.34 29.16 -1.40
C ALA A 157 2.10 28.31 -0.36
N ARG A 158 2.31 27.00 -0.62
CA ARG A 158 3.00 26.12 0.34
C ARG A 158 4.37 26.64 0.80
N ARG A 159 5.20 27.13 -0.14
CA ARG A 159 6.54 27.67 0.18
C ARG A 159 6.52 28.97 0.98
N MET A 160 5.45 29.77 0.86
CA MET A 160 5.33 31.02 1.61
C MET A 160 5.08 30.77 3.10
N TYR A 161 4.40 29.67 3.45
CA TYR A 161 3.95 29.42 4.81
C TYR A 161 4.81 28.44 5.60
N VAL A 162 5.36 27.42 4.94
CA VAL A 162 6.30 26.49 5.57
C VAL A 162 7.54 26.40 4.69
N ARG A 163 8.65 26.96 5.19
CA ARG A 163 9.95 26.87 4.54
C ARG A 163 10.52 25.45 4.56
N ASP A 164 10.15 24.64 5.56
CA ASP A 164 10.66 23.29 5.73
C ASP A 164 9.56 22.30 6.18
N ALA A 165 8.93 21.66 5.19
CA ALA A 165 7.92 20.62 5.45
C ALA A 165 8.56 19.34 6.04
N THR A 166 9.83 19.07 5.74
CA THR A 166 10.57 17.94 6.28
C THR A 166 10.75 18.07 7.80
N PHE A 167 11.09 19.27 8.28
CA PHE A 167 11.19 19.56 9.70
C PHE A 167 9.83 19.40 10.42
N LEU A 168 8.75 19.93 9.82
CA LEU A 168 7.39 19.77 10.36
C LEU A 168 7.03 18.29 10.54
N ILE A 169 7.28 17.46 9.52
CA ILE A 169 6.98 16.03 9.55
C ILE A 169 7.83 15.31 10.60
N THR A 170 9.14 15.56 10.62
CA THR A 170 10.07 14.87 11.54
C THR A 170 9.84 15.21 13.01
N SER A 171 9.40 16.44 13.30
CA SER A 171 9.12 16.89 14.67
C SER A 171 7.74 16.44 15.19
N MET A 172 6.71 16.46 14.34
CA MET A 172 5.33 16.24 14.77
C MET A 172 4.81 14.81 14.57
N VAL A 173 5.36 14.06 13.61
CA VAL A 173 4.86 12.72 13.25
C VAL A 173 5.69 11.64 13.94
N LYS A 174 5.13 11.04 14.98
CA LYS A 174 5.81 9.98 15.77
C LYS A 174 5.75 8.60 15.12
N HIS A 175 4.64 8.29 14.45
CA HIS A 175 4.45 6.98 13.84
C HIS A 175 5.34 6.82 12.61
N CYS A 176 6.24 5.83 12.64
CA CYS A 176 7.32 5.68 11.66
C CYS A 176 6.80 5.58 10.21
N ALA A 177 5.88 4.66 9.93
CA ALA A 177 5.38 4.47 8.56
C ALA A 177 4.65 5.71 8.01
N LEU A 178 3.97 6.45 8.88
CA LEU A 178 3.29 7.69 8.49
C LEU A 178 4.30 8.79 8.18
N ARG A 179 5.33 8.92 9.03
CA ARG A 179 6.41 9.88 8.85
C ARG A 179 7.15 9.64 7.55
N GLU A 180 7.59 8.40 7.31
CA GLU A 180 8.33 8.05 6.09
C GLU A 180 7.48 8.24 4.83
N GLY A 181 6.20 7.86 4.86
CA GLY A 181 5.28 8.09 3.75
C GLY A 181 5.13 9.58 3.41
N LEU A 182 4.95 10.44 4.41
CA LEU A 182 4.85 11.89 4.23
C LEU A 182 6.18 12.50 3.75
N LEU A 183 7.32 12.07 4.28
CA LEU A 183 8.63 12.54 3.85
C LEU A 183 8.92 12.18 2.39
N ARG A 184 8.63 10.93 2.00
CA ARG A 184 8.76 10.51 0.60
C ARG A 184 7.80 11.27 -0.31
N ALA A 185 6.60 11.61 0.17
CA ALA A 185 5.69 12.42 -0.61
C ALA A 185 6.26 13.82 -0.92
N VAL A 186 6.85 14.49 0.08
CA VAL A 186 7.54 15.77 -0.12
C VAL A 186 8.68 15.61 -1.13
N GLN A 187 9.50 14.58 -0.99
CA GLN A 187 10.62 14.33 -1.91
C GLN A 187 10.18 14.10 -3.35
N VAL A 188 9.11 13.33 -3.59
CA VAL A 188 8.59 13.05 -4.94
C VAL A 188 8.15 14.35 -5.63
N ILE A 189 7.45 15.21 -4.89
CA ILE A 189 6.92 16.46 -5.45
C ILE A 189 8.03 17.49 -5.68
N ASP A 190 8.96 17.64 -4.74
CA ASP A 190 10.01 18.64 -4.87
C ASP A 190 11.07 18.22 -5.90
N LYS A 191 11.44 16.93 -5.97
CA LYS A 191 12.33 16.41 -7.03
C LYS A 191 11.67 16.43 -8.40
N GLY A 192 10.39 16.09 -8.48
CA GLY A 192 9.61 16.15 -9.72
C GLY A 192 9.55 17.56 -10.33
N LYS A 193 9.74 18.61 -9.52
CA LYS A 193 9.84 19.99 -9.99
C LYS A 193 11.23 20.39 -10.43
N ALA A 194 12.28 19.95 -9.73
CA ALA A 194 13.67 20.23 -10.15
C ALA A 194 13.95 19.68 -11.56
N ALA A 195 13.40 18.51 -11.90
CA ALA A 195 13.49 17.92 -13.24
C ALA A 195 12.61 18.61 -14.31
N ARG A 196 11.62 19.43 -13.90
CA ARG A 196 10.72 20.16 -14.80
C ARG A 196 11.11 21.63 -15.03
N THR A 197 12.06 22.16 -14.26
CA THR A 197 12.76 23.39 -14.63
C THR A 197 13.71 23.06 -15.77
N PRO A 198 13.49 23.55 -17.01
CA PRO A 198 14.54 23.53 -18.00
C PRO A 198 15.66 24.40 -17.43
N GLU A 199 16.90 23.92 -17.48
CA GLU A 199 18.01 24.85 -17.49
C GLU A 199 17.69 25.91 -18.53
N ALA A 200 17.73 27.18 -18.12
CA ALA A 200 17.75 28.29 -19.05
C ALA A 200 19.04 28.18 -19.86
N GLY A 201 19.04 27.30 -20.87
CA GLY A 201 19.98 27.38 -21.97
C GLY A 201 19.85 28.78 -22.58
N PRO A 202 20.96 29.41 -22.99
CA PRO A 202 20.93 30.78 -23.45
C PRO A 202 19.99 30.85 -24.64
N SER A 203 18.91 31.60 -24.47
CA SER A 203 17.94 31.89 -25.51
C SER A 203 18.68 32.52 -26.69
N SER A 204 18.79 31.76 -27.78
CA SER A 204 19.17 32.25 -29.10
C SER A 204 18.03 33.14 -29.64
N LEU A 205 17.90 34.32 -29.07
CA LEU A 205 17.08 35.42 -29.60
C LEU A 205 17.99 36.47 -30.23
N LYS A 206 18.83 36.03 -31.18
CA LYS A 206 19.64 36.93 -32.04
C LYS A 206 19.50 36.69 -33.54
N GLU A 207 18.66 35.76 -33.99
CA GLU A 207 18.49 35.45 -35.42
C GLU A 207 17.21 36.00 -36.06
N LEU A 208 16.46 36.87 -35.39
CA LEU A 208 15.26 37.51 -35.98
C LEU A 208 15.35 39.03 -35.95
N LEU A 209 16.38 39.59 -36.60
CA LEU A 209 16.32 40.95 -37.13
C LEU A 209 16.65 40.92 -38.63
N PRO A 210 15.81 41.53 -39.49
CA PRO A 210 16.11 41.62 -40.91
C PRO A 210 17.32 42.53 -41.13
N SER A 211 18.31 42.00 -41.84
CA SER A 211 19.48 42.73 -42.33
C SER A 211 19.03 43.87 -43.24
N VAL A 212 19.00 45.10 -42.72
CA VAL A 212 18.86 46.31 -43.54
C VAL A 212 20.16 46.48 -44.33
N ARG A 213 20.10 46.11 -45.61
CA ARG A 213 21.15 46.34 -46.60
C ARG A 213 21.21 47.82 -46.90
N ASN A 214 22.22 48.50 -46.37
CA ASN A 214 22.67 49.78 -46.89
C ASN A 214 23.38 49.51 -48.22
N GLU A 215 22.93 50.15 -49.31
CA GLU A 215 23.77 50.38 -50.49
C GLU A 215 23.76 51.88 -50.84
N PRO A 216 24.90 52.43 -51.29
CA PRO A 216 25.08 53.86 -51.51
C PRO A 216 24.75 54.26 -52.95
N VAL A 217 24.24 55.49 -53.09
CA VAL A 217 24.64 56.61 -53.98
C VAL A 217 23.44 57.54 -54.13
#